data_AF-A0A453K648-F1
#
_entry.id   AF-A0A453K648-F1
#
_cell.length_a   1.000
_cell.length_b   1.000
_cell.length_c   1.000
_cell.angle_alpha   90.00
_cell.angle_beta   90.00
_cell.angle_gamma   90.00
#
_symmetry.space_group_name_H-M   'P 1'
#
loop_
_entity.id
_entity.type
_entity.pdbx_description
1 polymer ?
#
loop_
_entity_poly.entity_id
_entity_poly.type
_entity_poly.pdbx_seq_one_letter_code
_entity_poly.pdbx_strand_id
1 'polypeptide(L)'
;MVAVKRVNCFHRSGFSTTGCNSSGSTYMVLFGLMQLLLSQLPSLHNIAWLSVVAVATSFGYSFISLGLCAAKWASHGDVRGTLAGASVDAPRDKAFNVLLALGNIAFSYTFADVLIEIQDTLKSPPAENKTMKRASLYGLSMTTVFYLLLGCTGYAAFGNDAPGNILTGLAFYEPYWLVDVANVCVIVHLAGAYQVFAQPIFARLESYVACRWPDAKIINATYYVRVPGRPSSSVPVAPLKLVLRTVIIMFTTLVAMLLPFFNAVLGLIGALGFWPLSVYFPVSMHIARLKIRRGEGRWYWLQAMSFVCLLISLAASIGSVQDIVHNLKTATPF
;
A
#
# COMPACT_ATOMS: atom_id res chain seq x y z
N MET A 1 7.32 -13.09 -1.37
CA MET A 1 8.26 -14.08 -1.97
C MET A 1 9.14 -14.76 -0.93
N VAL A 2 9.82 -14.01 -0.04
CA VAL A 2 10.60 -14.59 1.08
C VAL A 2 9.76 -15.54 1.93
N ALA A 3 8.55 -15.13 2.32
CA ALA A 3 7.64 -15.95 3.12
C ALA A 3 7.33 -17.32 2.48
N VAL A 4 7.03 -17.35 1.18
CA VAL A 4 6.77 -18.59 0.41
C VAL A 4 7.97 -19.54 0.47
N LYS A 5 9.16 -19.03 0.18
CA LYS A 5 10.38 -19.85 0.22
C LYS A 5 10.66 -20.36 1.65
N ARG A 6 10.41 -19.52 2.65
CA ARG A 6 10.63 -19.86 4.06
C ARG A 6 9.65 -20.92 4.57
N VAL A 7 8.36 -20.77 4.26
CA VAL A 7 7.30 -21.73 4.60
C VAL A 7 7.56 -23.09 3.95
N ASN A 8 7.89 -23.12 2.66
CA ASN A 8 8.27 -24.36 1.97
C ASN A 8 9.56 -24.99 2.54
N CYS A 9 10.54 -24.17 2.93
CA CYS A 9 11.78 -24.67 3.53
C CYS A 9 11.52 -25.36 4.87
N PHE A 10 10.69 -24.76 5.75
CA PHE A 10 10.29 -25.36 7.01
C PHE A 10 9.45 -26.62 6.83
N HIS A 11 8.54 -26.63 5.85
CA HIS A 11 7.75 -27.82 5.54
C HIS A 11 8.64 -28.99 5.08
N ARG A 12 9.63 -28.73 4.22
CA ARG A 12 10.53 -29.77 3.70
C ARG A 12 11.62 -30.23 4.68
N SER A 13 12.14 -29.31 5.48
CA SER A 13 13.34 -29.56 6.31
C SER A 13 13.01 -29.80 7.79
N GLY A 14 11.74 -29.67 8.18
CA GLY A 14 11.33 -29.60 9.58
C GLY A 14 11.68 -28.26 10.22
N PHE A 15 11.24 -28.04 11.47
CA PHE A 15 11.53 -26.82 12.23
C PHE A 15 12.99 -26.71 12.72
N SER A 16 13.90 -27.60 12.30
CA SER A 16 15.32 -27.53 12.65
C SER A 16 16.02 -26.37 11.92
N THR A 17 16.73 -25.56 12.68
CA THR A 17 16.89 -24.11 12.51
C THR A 17 18.08 -23.64 11.65
N THR A 18 18.62 -24.45 10.75
CA THR A 18 19.84 -24.08 9.99
C THR A 18 19.63 -24.14 8.49
N GLY A 19 19.43 -22.98 7.85
CA GLY A 19 19.55 -22.82 6.39
C GLY A 19 18.40 -22.13 5.63
N CYS A 20 17.26 -21.87 6.26
CA CYS A 20 16.11 -21.25 5.57
C CYS A 20 16.20 -19.71 5.43
N ASN A 21 17.42 -19.15 5.35
CA ASN A 21 17.62 -17.73 5.11
C ASN A 21 17.53 -17.45 3.61
N SER A 22 16.63 -16.55 3.21
CA SER A 22 16.59 -16.04 1.85
C SER A 22 16.82 -14.54 1.86
N SER A 23 17.70 -14.09 0.97
CA SER A 23 17.94 -12.66 0.78
C SER A 23 16.66 -11.95 0.34
N GLY A 24 16.20 -10.99 1.14
CA GLY A 24 15.06 -10.13 0.81
C GLY A 24 15.35 -9.21 -0.36
N SER A 25 16.59 -8.74 -0.47
CA SER A 25 17.05 -7.79 -1.49
C SER A 25 16.90 -8.37 -2.90
N THR A 26 17.22 -9.65 -3.11
CA THR A 26 17.03 -10.34 -4.41
C THR A 26 15.58 -10.30 -4.88
N TYR A 27 14.62 -10.55 -3.98
CA TYR A 27 13.20 -10.55 -4.34
C TYR A 27 12.64 -9.14 -4.57
N MET A 28 13.18 -8.13 -3.88
CA MET A 28 12.82 -6.73 -4.15
C MET A 28 13.27 -6.31 -5.55
N VAL A 29 14.49 -6.68 -5.95
CA VAL A 29 14.98 -6.45 -7.33
C VAL A 29 14.10 -7.17 -8.34
N LEU A 30 13.77 -8.44 -8.10
CA LEU A 30 12.88 -9.20 -9.00
C LEU A 30 11.50 -8.54 -9.13
N PHE A 31 10.92 -8.08 -8.03
CA PHE A 31 9.66 -7.34 -8.05
C PHE A 31 9.81 -6.01 -8.80
N GLY A 32 10.88 -5.25 -8.57
CA GLY A 32 11.19 -4.02 -9.30
C GLY A 32 11.33 -4.24 -10.82
N LEU A 33 12.00 -5.31 -11.24
CA LEU A 33 12.10 -5.70 -12.65
C LEU A 33 10.74 -6.05 -13.26
N MET A 34 9.89 -6.78 -12.52
CA MET A 34 8.52 -7.04 -12.95
C MET A 34 7.73 -5.74 -13.10
N GLN A 35 7.83 -4.81 -12.14
CA GLN A 35 7.18 -3.51 -12.21
C GLN A 35 7.68 -2.69 -13.40
N LEU A 36 8.98 -2.75 -13.68
CA LEU A 36 9.58 -2.10 -14.84
C LEU A 36 8.92 -2.55 -16.14
N LEU A 37 8.77 -3.85 -16.34
CA LEU A 37 8.13 -4.41 -17.53
C LEU A 37 6.66 -3.99 -17.63
N LEU A 38 5.90 -4.12 -16.54
CA LEU A 38 4.49 -3.74 -16.49
C LEU A 38 4.28 -2.24 -16.73
N SER A 39 5.16 -1.41 -16.20
CA SER A 39 5.10 0.04 -16.36
C SER A 39 5.48 0.51 -17.75
N GLN A 40 6.04 -0.31 -18.64
CA GLN A 40 6.18 0.07 -20.06
C GLN A 40 4.89 -0.05 -20.86
N LEU A 41 3.82 -0.63 -20.29
CA LEU A 41 2.56 -0.77 -20.99
C LEU A 41 1.85 0.59 -21.19
N PRO A 42 1.18 0.82 -22.34
CA PRO A 42 0.87 2.18 -22.80
C PRO A 42 -0.27 2.90 -22.08
N SER A 43 -1.21 2.21 -21.42
CA SER A 43 -2.33 2.86 -20.72
C SER A 43 -3.09 1.95 -19.74
N LEU A 44 -3.73 2.57 -18.74
CA LEU A 44 -4.62 1.94 -17.75
C LEU A 44 -5.82 1.21 -18.40
N HIS A 45 -6.26 1.64 -19.59
CA HIS A 45 -7.39 1.00 -20.29
C HIS A 45 -7.08 -0.44 -20.73
N ASN A 46 -5.83 -0.70 -21.13
CA ASN A 46 -5.36 -2.05 -21.45
C ASN A 46 -5.08 -2.92 -20.20
N ILE A 47 -5.25 -2.33 -19.02
CA ILE A 47 -4.89 -2.91 -17.71
C ILE A 47 -6.16 -3.10 -16.83
N ALA A 48 -7.37 -2.83 -17.34
CA ALA A 48 -8.62 -3.03 -16.59
C ALA A 48 -8.78 -4.46 -16.05
N TRP A 49 -8.27 -5.47 -16.76
CA TRP A 49 -8.22 -6.86 -16.30
C TRP A 49 -7.31 -7.04 -15.07
N LEU A 50 -6.22 -6.27 -14.98
CA LEU A 50 -5.31 -6.30 -13.84
C LEU A 50 -6.00 -5.78 -12.57
N SER A 51 -6.89 -4.79 -12.70
CA SER A 51 -7.71 -4.31 -11.57
C SER A 51 -8.65 -5.41 -11.07
N VAL A 52 -9.28 -6.19 -11.97
CA VAL A 52 -10.12 -7.33 -11.58
C VAL A 52 -9.30 -8.40 -10.86
N VAL A 53 -8.13 -8.75 -11.40
CA VAL A 53 -7.21 -9.71 -10.79
C VAL A 53 -6.72 -9.20 -9.42
N ALA A 54 -6.37 -7.92 -9.30
CA ALA A 54 -5.94 -7.31 -8.04
C ALA A 54 -7.04 -7.34 -6.98
N VAL A 55 -8.30 -7.06 -7.35
CA VAL A 55 -9.44 -7.16 -6.43
C VAL A 55 -9.69 -8.62 -6.01
N ALA A 56 -9.71 -9.55 -6.95
CA ALA A 56 -9.92 -10.97 -6.66
C ALA A 56 -8.84 -11.53 -5.72
N THR A 57 -7.58 -11.19 -5.97
CA THR A 57 -6.46 -11.59 -5.11
C THR A 57 -6.47 -10.88 -3.75
N SER A 58 -6.96 -9.64 -3.68
CA SER A 58 -7.19 -8.91 -2.42
C SER A 58 -8.17 -9.64 -1.50
N PHE A 59 -9.32 -10.02 -2.04
CA PHE A 59 -10.26 -10.87 -1.33
C PHE A 59 -9.65 -12.22 -0.97
N GLY A 60 -8.95 -12.86 -1.91
CA GLY A 60 -8.30 -14.15 -1.71
C GLY A 60 -7.41 -14.17 -0.46
N TYR A 61 -6.39 -13.30 -0.38
CA TYR A 61 -5.51 -13.31 0.79
C TYR A 61 -6.23 -12.85 2.07
N SER A 62 -7.21 -11.96 1.97
CA SER A 62 -7.94 -11.43 3.14
C SER A 62 -8.83 -12.50 3.76
N PHE A 63 -9.59 -13.26 2.96
CA PHE A 63 -10.41 -14.38 3.43
C PHE A 63 -9.55 -15.51 3.98
N ILE A 64 -8.43 -15.84 3.31
CA ILE A 64 -7.51 -16.86 3.81
C ILE A 64 -6.94 -16.43 5.16
N SER A 65 -6.44 -15.20 5.28
CA SER A 65 -5.92 -14.68 6.54
C SER A 65 -6.97 -14.68 7.65
N LEU A 66 -8.21 -14.29 7.35
CA LEU A 66 -9.31 -14.28 8.30
C LEU A 66 -9.64 -15.71 8.76
N GLY A 67 -9.72 -16.65 7.84
CA GLY A 67 -9.97 -18.06 8.13
C GLY A 67 -8.86 -18.68 8.99
N LEU A 68 -7.59 -18.39 8.68
CA LEU A 68 -6.45 -18.85 9.48
C LEU A 68 -6.48 -18.28 10.90
N CYS A 69 -6.75 -16.98 11.06
CA CYS A 69 -6.92 -16.35 12.38
C CYS A 69 -8.10 -16.95 13.15
N ALA A 70 -9.25 -17.11 12.52
CA ALA A 70 -10.44 -17.68 13.15
C ALA A 70 -10.22 -19.13 13.58
N ALA A 71 -9.60 -19.96 12.73
CA ALA A 71 -9.28 -21.35 13.06
C ALA A 71 -8.30 -21.44 14.23
N LYS A 72 -7.28 -20.56 14.25
CA LYS A 72 -6.31 -20.51 15.35
C LYS A 72 -6.98 -20.08 16.66
N TRP A 73 -7.81 -19.05 16.63
CA TRP A 73 -8.59 -18.66 17.81
C TRP A 73 -9.48 -19.79 18.30
N ALA A 74 -10.21 -20.46 17.40
CA ALA A 74 -11.06 -21.59 17.73
C ALA A 74 -10.29 -22.79 18.33
N SER A 75 -9.01 -22.97 17.97
CA SER A 75 -8.18 -24.08 18.47
C SER A 75 -7.86 -24.00 19.97
N HIS A 76 -7.83 -22.79 20.55
CA HIS A 76 -7.58 -22.60 21.98
C HIS A 76 -8.80 -22.04 22.74
N GLY A 77 -9.84 -21.58 22.06
CA GLY A 77 -11.11 -21.17 22.68
C GLY A 77 -11.09 -19.83 23.43
N ASP A 78 -9.93 -19.42 23.95
CA ASP A 78 -9.79 -18.19 24.75
C ASP A 78 -9.28 -17.00 23.94
N VAL A 79 -9.57 -15.77 24.39
CA VAL A 79 -9.01 -14.53 23.81
C VAL A 79 -7.64 -14.28 24.43
N ARG A 80 -6.57 -14.32 23.62
CA ARG A 80 -5.19 -14.10 24.11
C ARG A 80 -4.82 -12.62 24.31
N GLY A 81 -5.62 -11.71 23.75
CA GLY A 81 -5.36 -10.28 23.80
C GLY A 81 -5.73 -9.66 25.14
N THR A 82 -4.91 -8.73 25.62
CA THR A 82 -5.21 -7.94 26.83
C THR A 82 -5.59 -6.51 26.47
N LEU A 83 -6.33 -5.81 27.34
CA LEU A 83 -6.63 -4.38 27.13
C LEU A 83 -5.37 -3.52 27.16
N ALA A 84 -4.35 -3.96 27.92
CA ALA A 84 -3.07 -3.27 27.98
C ALA A 84 -2.25 -3.41 26.68
N GLY A 85 -2.51 -4.41 25.84
CA GLY A 85 -1.70 -4.68 24.65
C GLY A 85 -0.35 -5.30 24.97
N ALA A 86 0.54 -5.31 23.99
CA ALA A 86 1.90 -5.83 24.10
C ALA A 86 2.65 -5.21 25.30
N SER A 87 3.35 -6.06 26.06
CA SER A 87 4.29 -5.63 27.09
C SER A 87 5.55 -5.09 26.41
N VAL A 88 5.91 -3.84 26.73
CA VAL A 88 7.11 -3.18 26.20
C VAL A 88 7.95 -2.71 27.39
N ASP A 89 9.27 -2.83 27.29
CA ASP A 89 10.20 -2.58 28.41
C ASP A 89 10.11 -1.16 28.95
N ALA A 90 9.83 -0.17 28.09
CA ALA A 90 9.67 1.22 28.48
C ALA A 90 8.29 1.79 28.09
N PRO A 91 7.61 2.56 28.98
CA PRO A 91 6.34 3.22 28.67
C PRO A 91 6.39 4.12 27.43
N ARG A 92 7.55 4.75 27.17
CA ARG A 92 7.75 5.61 25.99
C ARG A 92 7.65 4.84 24.68
N ASP A 93 8.16 3.61 24.64
CA ASP A 93 8.20 2.79 23.42
C ASP A 93 6.77 2.30 23.11
N LYS A 94 5.99 2.02 24.15
CA LYS A 94 4.55 1.78 24.03
C LYS A 94 3.81 2.97 23.44
N ALA A 95 4.12 4.20 23.88
CA ALA A 95 3.52 5.40 23.31
C ALA A 95 3.86 5.57 21.82
N PHE A 96 5.13 5.36 21.43
CA PHE A 96 5.53 5.40 20.01
C PHE A 96 4.82 4.33 19.17
N ASN A 97 4.66 3.11 19.69
CA ASN A 97 3.91 2.05 19.02
C ASN A 97 2.43 2.43 18.78
N VAL A 98 1.79 3.10 19.75
CA VAL A 98 0.42 3.62 19.57
C VAL A 98 0.38 4.70 18.48
N LEU A 99 1.35 5.61 18.46
CA LEU A 99 1.44 6.65 17.42
C LEU A 99 1.66 6.04 16.03
N LEU A 100 2.55 5.05 15.92
CA LEU A 100 2.76 4.29 14.69
C LEU A 100 1.47 3.58 14.24
N ALA A 101 0.73 2.98 15.17
CA ALA A 101 -0.55 2.32 14.87
C ALA A 101 -1.58 3.31 14.31
N LEU A 102 -1.65 4.55 14.82
CA LEU A 102 -2.51 5.60 14.24
C LEU A 102 -2.13 5.90 12.78
N GLY A 103 -0.83 5.94 12.46
CA GLY A 103 -0.34 6.09 11.09
C GLY A 103 -0.77 4.93 10.19
N ASN A 104 -0.65 3.68 10.67
CA ASN A 104 -1.09 2.49 9.93
C ASN A 104 -2.60 2.47 9.69
N ILE A 105 -3.40 2.90 10.67
CA ILE A 105 -4.85 3.06 10.51
C ILE A 105 -5.15 4.13 9.47
N ALA A 106 -4.47 5.29 9.54
CA ALA A 106 -4.63 6.35 8.57
C ALA A 106 -4.27 5.90 7.14
N PHE A 107 -3.18 5.14 7.00
CA PHE A 107 -2.76 4.55 5.73
C PHE A 107 -3.80 3.61 5.15
N SER A 108 -4.52 2.88 6.01
CA SER A 108 -5.53 1.89 5.58
C SER A 108 -6.72 2.52 4.84
N TYR A 109 -6.89 3.84 4.90
CA TYR A 109 -7.98 4.57 4.25
C TYR A 109 -7.51 5.62 3.21
N THR A 110 -6.33 5.43 2.61
CA THR A 110 -5.68 6.38 1.66
C THR A 110 -6.26 6.41 0.24
N PHE A 111 -7.51 5.97 0.03
CA PHE A 111 -8.11 6.01 -1.31
C PHE A 111 -8.33 7.44 -1.84
N ALA A 112 -8.31 8.45 -0.96
CA ALA A 112 -8.45 9.86 -1.32
C ALA A 112 -7.41 10.33 -2.35
N ASP A 113 -6.22 9.72 -2.34
CA ASP A 113 -5.08 10.08 -3.19
C ASP A 113 -5.32 9.77 -4.68
N VAL A 114 -6.26 8.87 -4.98
CA VAL A 114 -6.62 8.47 -6.35
C VAL A 114 -8.11 8.67 -6.63
N LEU A 115 -8.85 9.25 -5.69
CA LEU A 115 -10.31 9.40 -5.77
C LEU A 115 -10.72 10.24 -6.97
N ILE A 116 -10.02 11.35 -7.21
CA ILE A 116 -10.35 12.31 -8.27
C ILE A 116 -10.05 11.68 -9.63
N GLU A 117 -8.92 10.99 -9.75
CA GLU A 117 -8.48 10.26 -10.94
C GLU A 117 -9.47 9.14 -11.28
N ILE A 118 -9.93 8.37 -10.29
CA ILE A 118 -10.96 7.35 -10.49
C ILE A 118 -12.26 8.02 -10.97
N GLN A 119 -12.68 9.09 -10.30
CA GLN A 119 -13.93 9.78 -10.64
C GLN A 119 -13.92 10.37 -12.05
N ASP A 120 -12.78 10.89 -12.51
CA ASP A 120 -12.60 11.44 -13.87
C ASP A 120 -12.72 10.36 -14.97
N THR A 121 -12.50 9.09 -14.64
CA THR A 121 -12.66 7.98 -15.59
C THR A 121 -14.07 7.39 -15.63
N LEU A 122 -14.98 7.80 -14.74
CA LEU A 122 -16.33 7.26 -14.69
C LEU A 122 -17.16 7.73 -15.88
N LYS A 123 -17.87 6.80 -16.53
CA LYS A 123 -18.78 7.12 -17.63
C LYS A 123 -20.11 7.66 -17.07
N SER A 124 -20.59 8.75 -17.67
CA SER A 124 -21.97 9.21 -17.53
C SER A 124 -22.86 8.67 -18.66
N PRO A 125 -24.17 8.43 -18.44
CA PRO A 125 -24.95 8.60 -17.18
C PRO A 125 -24.93 7.36 -16.23
N PRO A 126 -25.20 7.52 -14.91
CA PRO A 126 -25.50 8.76 -14.18
C PRO A 126 -24.24 9.57 -13.84
N ALA A 127 -24.41 10.82 -13.39
CA ALA A 127 -23.32 11.72 -13.03
C ALA A 127 -22.26 11.05 -12.15
N GLU A 128 -20.99 11.33 -12.44
CA GLU A 128 -19.81 10.67 -11.89
C GLU A 128 -19.81 10.74 -10.35
N ASN A 129 -20.26 11.87 -9.79
CA ASN A 129 -20.36 12.06 -8.35
C ASN A 129 -21.39 11.13 -7.67
N LYS A 130 -22.49 10.77 -8.33
CA LYS A 130 -23.50 9.85 -7.81
C LYS A 130 -22.96 8.43 -7.79
N THR A 131 -22.32 8.03 -8.88
CA THR A 131 -21.65 6.73 -8.99
C THR A 131 -20.53 6.62 -7.96
N MET A 132 -19.65 7.62 -7.89
CA MET A 132 -18.52 7.63 -6.98
C MET A 132 -18.95 7.65 -5.51
N LYS A 133 -20.03 8.35 -5.15
CA LYS A 133 -20.56 8.35 -3.78
C LYS A 133 -21.04 6.96 -3.34
N ARG A 134 -21.74 6.23 -4.23
CA ARG A 134 -22.19 4.85 -3.94
C ARG A 134 -21.00 3.89 -3.88
N ALA A 135 -20.08 3.99 -4.84
CA ALA A 135 -18.87 3.19 -4.88
C ALA A 135 -18.00 3.39 -3.62
N SER A 136 -17.78 4.65 -3.21
CA SER A 136 -17.01 4.99 -2.01
C SER A 136 -17.70 4.47 -0.75
N LEU A 137 -19.02 4.62 -0.64
CA LEU A 137 -19.77 4.10 0.50
C LEU A 137 -19.58 2.57 0.63
N TYR A 138 -19.83 1.82 -0.45
CA TYR A 138 -19.67 0.37 -0.44
C TYR A 138 -18.23 -0.07 -0.20
N GLY A 139 -17.27 0.55 -0.87
CA GLY A 139 -15.85 0.26 -0.73
C GLY A 139 -15.35 0.49 0.70
N LEU A 140 -15.64 1.65 1.29
CA LEU A 140 -15.25 1.97 2.66
C LEU A 140 -15.93 1.09 3.70
N SER A 141 -17.22 0.79 3.51
CA SER A 141 -17.98 -0.05 4.44
C SER A 141 -17.42 -1.47 4.45
N MET A 142 -17.20 -2.04 3.26
CA MET A 142 -16.62 -3.37 3.10
C MET A 142 -15.20 -3.43 3.69
N THR A 143 -14.35 -2.47 3.34
CA THR A 143 -12.97 -2.38 3.84
C THR A 143 -12.93 -2.31 5.36
N THR A 144 -13.77 -1.47 5.97
CA THR A 144 -13.86 -1.32 7.43
C THR A 144 -14.27 -2.62 8.10
N VAL A 145 -15.28 -3.33 7.55
CA VAL A 145 -15.70 -4.63 8.08
C VAL A 145 -14.55 -5.63 8.02
N PHE A 146 -13.85 -5.74 6.89
CA PHE A 146 -12.72 -6.66 6.76
C PHE A 146 -11.56 -6.33 7.71
N TYR A 147 -11.20 -5.05 7.84
CA TYR A 147 -10.13 -4.64 8.75
C TYR A 147 -10.48 -4.90 10.21
N LEU A 148 -11.71 -4.61 10.63
CA LEU A 148 -12.17 -4.92 11.98
C LEU A 148 -12.21 -6.42 12.22
N LEU A 149 -12.73 -7.22 11.28
CA LEU A 149 -12.76 -8.68 11.41
C LEU A 149 -11.35 -9.26 11.53
N LEU A 150 -10.43 -8.88 10.64
CA LEU A 150 -9.04 -9.33 10.67
C LEU A 150 -8.30 -8.86 11.93
N GLY A 151 -8.48 -7.60 12.31
CA GLY A 151 -7.86 -7.02 13.50
C GLY A 151 -8.35 -7.71 14.78
N CYS A 152 -9.66 -7.87 14.94
CA CYS A 152 -10.25 -8.51 16.12
C CYS A 152 -9.93 -10.00 16.19
N THR A 153 -10.12 -10.75 15.09
CA THR A 153 -9.83 -12.20 15.09
C THR A 153 -8.33 -12.49 15.20
N GLY A 154 -7.49 -11.69 14.53
CA GLY A 154 -6.03 -11.78 14.67
C GLY A 154 -5.58 -11.47 16.10
N TYR A 155 -6.11 -10.41 16.71
CA TYR A 155 -5.78 -10.08 18.10
C TYR A 155 -6.34 -11.13 19.09
N ALA A 156 -7.51 -11.72 18.82
CA ALA A 156 -8.01 -12.83 19.63
C ALA A 156 -7.12 -14.08 19.54
N ALA A 157 -6.62 -14.39 18.33
CA ALA A 157 -5.79 -15.56 18.04
C ALA A 157 -4.34 -15.44 18.55
N PHE A 158 -3.75 -14.25 18.48
CA PHE A 158 -2.33 -14.02 18.80
C PHE A 158 -2.10 -13.18 20.06
N GLY A 159 -3.09 -12.37 20.44
CA GLY A 159 -3.03 -11.55 21.63
C GLY A 159 -1.93 -10.50 21.60
N ASN A 160 -1.26 -10.35 22.73
CA ASN A 160 -0.15 -9.41 22.91
C ASN A 160 1.04 -9.71 21.97
N ASP A 161 1.13 -10.93 21.44
CA ASP A 161 2.17 -11.38 20.51
C ASP A 161 1.75 -11.26 19.03
N ALA A 162 0.66 -10.52 18.74
CA ALA A 162 0.19 -10.32 17.38
C ALA A 162 1.28 -9.70 16.49
N PRO A 163 1.67 -10.36 15.40
CA PRO A 163 2.67 -9.81 14.50
C PRO A 163 2.08 -8.66 13.70
N GLY A 164 2.90 -7.65 13.40
CA GLY A 164 2.47 -6.51 12.58
C GLY A 164 2.09 -6.88 11.14
N ASN A 165 2.47 -8.07 10.65
CA ASN A 165 1.96 -8.64 9.41
C ASN A 165 1.63 -10.12 9.63
N ILE A 166 0.34 -10.44 9.58
CA ILE A 166 -0.19 -11.78 9.90
C ILE A 166 0.33 -12.87 8.94
N LEU A 167 0.48 -12.56 7.65
CA LEU A 167 0.86 -13.56 6.63
C LEU A 167 2.37 -13.78 6.51
N THR A 168 3.19 -12.85 7.00
CA THR A 168 4.66 -12.90 6.84
C THR A 168 5.42 -12.93 8.17
N GLY A 169 4.80 -12.51 9.27
CA GLY A 169 5.39 -12.43 10.61
C GLY A 169 5.41 -13.76 11.36
N LEU A 170 5.61 -14.89 10.68
CA LEU A 170 5.70 -16.23 11.28
C LEU A 170 4.44 -16.68 12.05
N ALA A 171 3.30 -16.02 11.80
CA ALA A 171 2.05 -16.28 12.49
C ALA A 171 1.47 -17.66 12.14
N PHE A 172 1.71 -18.10 10.90
CA PHE A 172 1.25 -19.35 10.32
C PHE A 172 2.35 -20.03 9.48
N TYR A 173 2.50 -21.33 9.67
CA TYR A 173 3.36 -22.20 8.85
C TYR A 173 2.60 -23.36 8.23
N GLU A 174 1.49 -23.77 8.87
CA GLU A 174 0.60 -24.81 8.39
C GLU A 174 -0.85 -24.29 8.36
N PRO A 175 -1.68 -24.69 7.37
CA PRO A 175 -1.29 -25.47 6.19
C PRO A 175 -0.42 -24.64 5.22
N TYR A 176 0.77 -25.13 4.89
CA TYR A 176 1.79 -24.36 4.17
C TYR A 176 1.32 -23.87 2.78
N TRP A 177 0.59 -24.71 2.04
CA TRP A 177 0.07 -24.39 0.71
C TRP A 177 -0.92 -23.22 0.74
N LEU A 178 -1.70 -23.10 1.81
CA LEU A 178 -2.70 -22.05 1.94
C LEU A 178 -2.04 -20.71 2.26
N VAL A 179 -1.00 -20.75 3.11
CA VAL A 179 -0.14 -19.59 3.39
C VAL A 179 0.60 -19.14 2.12
N ASP A 180 1.06 -20.08 1.29
CA ASP A 180 1.69 -19.78 0.00
C ASP A 180 0.72 -19.12 -0.97
N VAL A 181 -0.49 -19.66 -1.13
CA VAL A 181 -1.54 -19.05 -1.97
C VAL A 181 -1.84 -17.63 -1.51
N ALA A 182 -2.00 -17.40 -0.21
CA ALA A 182 -2.24 -16.06 0.33
C ALA A 182 -1.08 -15.10 0.00
N ASN A 183 0.16 -15.54 0.17
CA ASN A 183 1.34 -14.72 -0.14
C ASN A 183 1.49 -14.45 -1.65
N VAL A 184 1.13 -15.41 -2.52
CA VAL A 184 1.08 -15.21 -3.98
C VAL A 184 0.00 -14.20 -4.35
N CYS A 185 -1.19 -14.31 -3.76
CA CYS A 185 -2.26 -13.33 -3.91
C CYS A 185 -1.80 -11.91 -3.52
N VAL A 186 -1.08 -11.76 -2.40
CA VAL A 186 -0.50 -10.46 -2.00
C VAL A 186 0.46 -9.92 -3.06
N ILE A 187 1.36 -10.76 -3.61
CA ILE A 187 2.31 -10.33 -4.64
C ILE A 187 1.58 -9.83 -5.89
N VAL A 188 0.58 -10.59 -6.36
CA VAL A 188 -0.21 -10.22 -7.55
C VAL A 188 -1.04 -8.96 -7.30
N HIS A 189 -1.65 -8.85 -6.12
CA HIS A 189 -2.39 -7.65 -5.72
C HIS A 189 -1.48 -6.41 -5.73
N LEU A 190 -0.32 -6.48 -5.08
CA LEU A 190 0.65 -5.39 -5.04
C LEU A 190 1.24 -5.07 -6.42
N ALA A 191 1.35 -6.07 -7.30
CA ALA A 191 1.73 -5.87 -8.70
C ALA A 191 0.76 -4.89 -9.39
N GLY A 192 -0.54 -5.15 -9.26
CA GLY A 192 -1.60 -4.29 -9.80
C GLY A 192 -1.67 -2.93 -9.12
N ALA A 193 -1.64 -2.91 -7.78
CA ALA A 193 -1.74 -1.68 -7.00
C ALA A 193 -0.63 -0.68 -7.38
N TYR A 194 0.63 -1.15 -7.49
CA TYR A 194 1.74 -0.29 -7.91
C TYR A 194 1.46 0.40 -9.25
N GLN A 195 0.91 -0.31 -10.23
CA GLN A 195 0.59 0.27 -11.54
C GLN A 195 -0.50 1.34 -11.45
N VAL A 196 -1.53 1.14 -10.63
CA VAL A 196 -2.60 2.12 -10.45
C VAL A 196 -2.04 3.45 -9.89
N PHE A 197 -1.14 3.39 -8.91
CA PHE A 197 -0.53 4.58 -8.31
C PHE A 197 0.60 5.19 -9.14
N ALA A 198 1.40 4.38 -9.83
CA ALA A 198 2.56 4.87 -10.57
C ALA A 198 2.18 5.59 -11.88
N GLN A 199 1.09 5.18 -12.55
CA GLN A 199 0.70 5.73 -13.85
C GLN A 199 0.37 7.23 -13.82
N PRO A 200 -0.42 7.77 -12.86
CA PRO A 200 -0.61 9.21 -12.72
C PRO A 200 0.69 9.99 -12.49
N ILE A 201 1.61 9.44 -11.69
CA ILE A 201 2.92 10.04 -11.42
C ILE A 201 3.74 10.11 -12.71
N PHE A 202 3.78 9.01 -13.48
CA PHE A 202 4.46 8.98 -14.77
C PHE A 202 3.85 9.99 -15.74
N ALA A 203 2.53 10.03 -15.88
CA ALA A 203 1.85 10.98 -16.76
C ALA A 203 2.17 12.44 -16.40
N ARG A 204 2.22 12.76 -15.10
CA ARG A 204 2.52 14.12 -14.63
C ARG A 204 3.99 14.53 -14.85
N LEU A 205 4.93 13.60 -14.69
CA LEU A 205 6.35 13.86 -14.92
C LEU A 205 6.68 13.89 -16.41
N GLU A 206 6.12 12.98 -17.20
CA GLU A 206 6.26 12.96 -18.66
C GLU A 206 5.76 14.27 -19.29
N SER A 207 4.56 14.72 -18.90
CA SER A 207 4.01 15.99 -19.36
C SER A 207 4.84 17.20 -18.93
N TYR A 208 5.37 17.21 -17.71
CA TYR A 208 6.25 18.28 -17.24
C TYR A 208 7.51 18.41 -18.11
N VAL A 209 8.18 17.27 -18.35
CA VAL A 209 9.42 17.22 -19.12
C VAL A 209 9.15 17.60 -20.59
N ALA A 210 8.06 17.12 -21.17
CA ALA A 210 7.66 17.46 -22.53
C ALA A 210 7.36 18.97 -22.69
N CYS A 211 6.68 19.59 -21.73
CA CYS A 211 6.42 21.04 -21.74
C CYS A 211 7.69 21.87 -21.51
N ARG A 212 8.65 21.36 -20.73
CA ARG A 212 9.89 22.08 -20.41
C ARG A 212 10.89 22.10 -21.57
N TRP A 213 10.90 21.06 -22.39
CA TRP A 213 11.79 20.92 -23.55
C TRP A 213 11.03 20.47 -24.80
N PRO A 214 10.19 21.36 -25.38
CA PRO A 214 9.36 21.03 -26.54
C PRO A 214 10.18 20.69 -27.80
N ASP A 215 11.34 21.32 -27.98
CA ASP A 215 12.16 21.19 -29.20
C ASP A 215 13.09 19.97 -29.20
N ALA A 216 13.20 19.28 -28.07
CA ALA A 216 14.07 18.12 -27.94
C ALA A 216 13.42 16.90 -28.63
N LYS A 217 13.80 16.64 -29.88
CA LYS A 217 13.28 15.51 -30.68
C LYS A 217 13.44 14.16 -29.97
N ILE A 218 14.51 13.95 -29.21
CA ILE A 218 14.74 12.72 -28.43
C ILE A 218 13.70 12.54 -27.31
N ILE A 219 13.17 13.64 -26.79
CA ILE A 219 12.20 13.68 -25.69
C ILE A 219 10.77 13.46 -26.21
N ASN A 220 10.42 14.06 -27.36
CA ASN A 220 9.05 14.08 -27.87
C ASN A 220 8.77 13.12 -29.03
N ALA A 221 9.80 12.51 -29.65
CA ALA A 221 9.59 11.56 -30.73
C ALA A 221 9.19 10.17 -30.22
N THR A 222 8.19 9.59 -30.87
CA THR A 222 7.82 8.18 -30.71
C THR A 222 8.43 7.39 -31.86
N TYR A 223 9.33 6.46 -31.56
CA TYR A 223 9.98 5.61 -32.55
C TYR A 223 9.27 4.27 -32.63
N TYR A 224 9.00 3.77 -33.84
CA TYR A 224 8.40 2.46 -34.02
C TYR A 224 9.49 1.42 -34.25
N VAL A 225 9.74 0.60 -33.24
CA VAL A 225 10.75 -0.47 -33.31
C VAL A 225 10.06 -1.76 -33.71
N ARG A 226 10.59 -2.42 -34.75
CA ARG A 226 10.12 -3.73 -35.20
C ARG A 226 10.67 -4.82 -34.28
N VAL A 227 9.80 -5.63 -33.69
CA VAL A 227 10.22 -6.68 -32.76
C VAL A 227 10.86 -7.84 -33.53
N PRO A 228 12.08 -8.28 -33.18
CA PRO A 228 12.68 -9.47 -33.78
C PRO A 228 11.76 -10.69 -33.55
N GLY A 229 11.29 -11.34 -34.63
CA GLY A 229 10.41 -12.52 -34.56
C GLY A 229 8.90 -12.26 -34.71
N ARG A 230 8.43 -11.00 -34.76
CA ARG A 230 7.05 -10.66 -35.14
C ARG A 230 7.04 -9.50 -36.15
N PRO A 231 7.15 -9.78 -37.46
CA PRO A 231 7.30 -8.74 -38.49
C PRO A 231 6.09 -7.80 -38.63
N SER A 232 4.91 -8.17 -38.13
CA SER A 232 3.66 -7.39 -38.22
C SER A 232 3.37 -6.51 -36.99
N SER A 233 4.22 -6.52 -35.95
CA SER A 233 3.98 -5.74 -34.72
C SER A 233 5.10 -4.71 -34.51
N SER A 234 4.83 -3.47 -34.92
CA SER A 234 5.65 -2.30 -34.59
C SER A 234 5.28 -1.79 -33.20
N VAL A 235 6.23 -1.71 -32.28
CA VAL A 235 5.99 -1.19 -30.92
C VAL A 235 6.40 0.28 -30.85
N PRO A 236 5.51 1.19 -30.41
CA PRO A 236 5.87 2.57 -30.17
C PRO A 236 6.78 2.65 -28.93
N VAL A 237 8.00 3.13 -29.12
CA VAL A 237 8.99 3.37 -28.07
C VAL A 237 9.22 4.87 -27.98
N ALA A 238 8.87 5.45 -26.83
CA ALA A 238 9.20 6.83 -26.49
C ALA A 238 10.41 6.82 -25.53
N PRO A 239 11.61 7.27 -25.95
CA PRO A 239 12.82 7.20 -25.13
C PRO A 239 12.67 7.90 -23.78
N LEU A 240 11.98 9.05 -23.76
CA LEU A 240 11.63 9.76 -22.52
C LEU A 240 10.90 8.84 -21.54
N LYS A 241 9.81 8.19 -21.99
CA LYS A 241 8.98 7.35 -21.14
C LYS A 241 9.78 6.16 -20.61
N LEU A 242 10.57 5.54 -21.49
CA LEU A 242 11.42 4.41 -21.12
C LEU A 242 12.42 4.80 -20.03
N VAL A 243 13.21 5.86 -20.25
CA VAL A 243 14.24 6.30 -19.31
C VAL A 243 13.63 6.78 -18.00
N LEU A 244 12.62 7.66 -18.06
CA LEU A 244 11.99 8.24 -16.88
C LEU A 244 11.34 7.18 -15.98
N ARG A 245 10.55 6.28 -16.57
CA ARG A 245 9.91 5.18 -15.80
C ARG A 245 10.95 4.24 -15.21
N THR A 246 12.04 3.96 -15.94
CA THR A 246 13.14 3.14 -15.44
C THR A 246 13.82 3.80 -14.24
N VAL A 247 14.15 5.08 -14.33
CA VAL A 247 14.79 5.82 -13.22
C VAL A 247 13.90 5.84 -11.98
N ILE A 248 12.60 6.10 -12.13
CA ILE A 248 11.66 6.11 -11.00
C ILE A 248 11.56 4.74 -10.35
N ILE A 249 11.46 3.66 -11.14
CA ILE A 249 11.33 2.30 -10.60
C ILE A 249 12.62 1.83 -9.92
N MET A 250 13.77 2.19 -10.49
CA MET A 250 15.07 1.93 -9.85
C MET A 250 15.18 2.67 -8.52
N PHE A 251 14.74 3.93 -8.47
CA PHE A 251 14.73 4.72 -7.24
C PHE A 251 13.79 4.12 -6.19
N THR A 252 12.55 3.80 -6.53
CA THR A 252 11.59 3.20 -5.57
C THR A 252 12.05 1.82 -5.08
N THR A 253 12.67 1.02 -5.96
CA THR A 253 13.25 -0.28 -5.59
C THR A 253 14.43 -0.09 -4.63
N LEU A 254 15.31 0.88 -4.89
CA LEU A 254 16.43 1.19 -3.99
C LEU A 254 15.93 1.62 -2.61
N VAL A 255 14.94 2.52 -2.55
CA VAL A 255 14.34 2.96 -1.29
C VAL A 255 13.73 1.78 -0.53
N ALA A 256 13.02 0.87 -1.22
CA ALA A 256 12.45 -0.33 -0.60
C ALA A 256 13.53 -1.27 -0.01
N MET A 257 14.71 -1.34 -0.66
CA MET A 257 15.84 -2.14 -0.18
C MET A 257 16.54 -1.49 1.04
N LEU A 258 16.60 -0.16 1.09
CA LEU A 258 17.23 0.58 2.19
C LEU A 258 16.32 0.67 3.43
N LEU A 259 15.00 0.69 3.24
CA LEU A 259 14.01 0.86 4.30
C LEU A 259 12.96 -0.29 4.28
N PRO A 260 13.35 -1.54 4.59
CA PRO A 260 12.44 -2.68 4.56
C PRO A 260 11.49 -2.76 5.78
N PHE A 261 11.21 -1.64 6.44
CA PHE A 261 10.37 -1.57 7.65
C PHE A 261 8.91 -1.30 7.28
N PHE A 262 8.21 -2.37 6.90
CA PHE A 262 6.86 -2.28 6.34
C PHE A 262 5.93 -1.36 7.15
N ASN A 263 5.73 -1.64 8.43
CA ASN A 263 4.82 -0.85 9.28
C ASN A 263 5.28 0.59 9.46
N ALA A 264 6.57 0.81 9.70
CA ALA A 264 7.12 2.15 9.89
C ALA A 264 6.92 3.03 8.65
N VAL A 265 7.19 2.47 7.46
CA VAL A 265 7.01 3.17 6.19
C VAL A 265 5.53 3.42 5.90
N LEU A 266 4.65 2.44 6.13
CA LEU A 266 3.20 2.64 5.98
C LEU A 266 2.66 3.70 6.93
N GLY A 267 3.07 3.65 8.19
CA GLY A 267 2.70 4.63 9.20
C GLY A 267 3.10 6.05 8.80
N LEU A 268 4.32 6.22 8.27
CA LEU A 268 4.83 7.51 7.82
C LEU A 268 4.06 8.01 6.59
N ILE A 269 3.86 7.17 5.57
CA ILE A 269 3.11 7.55 4.36
C ILE A 269 1.66 7.90 4.73
N GLY A 270 1.02 7.09 5.58
CA GLY A 270 -0.33 7.35 6.09
C GLY A 270 -0.41 8.67 6.83
N ALA A 271 0.53 8.94 7.73
CA ALA A 271 0.56 10.17 8.50
C ALA A 271 0.75 11.43 7.63
N LEU A 272 1.66 11.36 6.64
CA LEU A 272 1.96 12.46 5.72
C LEU A 272 0.85 12.70 4.70
N GLY A 273 0.16 11.66 4.23
CA GLY A 273 -0.95 11.78 3.27
C GLY A 273 -2.27 12.18 3.91
N PHE A 274 -2.57 11.63 5.10
CA PHE A 274 -3.89 11.73 5.72
C PHE A 274 -4.37 13.17 5.94
N TRP A 275 -3.60 14.00 6.65
CA TRP A 275 -4.05 15.36 6.92
C TRP A 275 -4.16 16.23 5.66
N PRO A 276 -3.12 16.40 4.82
CA PRO A 276 -3.21 17.33 3.70
C PRO A 276 -4.22 16.89 2.64
N LEU A 277 -4.27 15.59 2.30
CA LEU A 277 -5.05 15.07 1.18
C LEU A 277 -6.45 14.60 1.58
N SER A 278 -6.59 13.90 2.72
CA SER A 278 -7.88 13.34 3.14
C SER A 278 -8.71 14.29 4.01
N VAL A 279 -8.08 15.28 4.65
CA VAL A 279 -8.76 16.18 5.60
C VAL A 279 -8.72 17.64 5.15
N TYR A 280 -7.54 18.26 5.15
CA TYR A 280 -7.37 19.68 4.92
C TYR A 280 -7.88 20.12 3.55
N PHE A 281 -7.48 19.43 2.48
CA PHE A 281 -7.88 19.79 1.13
C PHE A 281 -9.40 19.66 0.91
N PRO A 282 -10.06 18.53 1.22
CA PRO A 282 -11.51 18.40 1.10
C PRO A 282 -12.29 19.39 1.98
N VAL A 283 -11.85 19.62 3.22
CA VAL A 283 -12.50 20.59 4.13
C VAL A 283 -12.38 22.01 3.58
N SER A 284 -11.21 22.40 3.12
CA SER A 284 -10.97 23.72 2.53
C SER A 284 -11.79 23.91 1.25
N MET A 285 -11.86 22.88 0.41
CA MET A 285 -12.71 22.87 -0.78
C MET A 285 -14.19 23.01 -0.41
N HIS A 286 -14.66 22.29 0.61
CA HIS A 286 -16.04 22.36 1.08
C HIS A 286 -16.42 23.76 1.59
N ILE A 287 -15.56 24.37 2.41
CA ILE A 287 -15.73 25.75 2.90
C ILE A 287 -15.79 26.74 1.74
N ALA A 288 -14.86 26.62 0.78
CA ALA A 288 -14.79 27.51 -0.38
C ALA A 288 -16.02 27.36 -1.30
N ARG A 289 -16.47 26.12 -1.56
CA ARG A 289 -17.61 25.83 -2.44
C ARG A 289 -18.95 26.27 -1.84
N LEU A 290 -19.16 26.05 -0.55
CA LEU A 290 -20.39 26.47 0.14
C LEU A 290 -20.33 27.91 0.67
N LYS A 291 -19.20 28.60 0.51
CA LYS A 291 -18.97 29.97 1.00
C LYS A 291 -19.30 30.12 2.49
N ILE A 292 -18.89 29.14 3.30
CA ILE A 292 -19.14 29.14 4.76
C ILE A 292 -18.42 30.34 5.38
N ARG A 293 -19.15 31.17 6.12
CA ARG A 293 -18.61 32.42 6.69
C ARG A 293 -17.66 32.09 7.85
N ARG A 294 -16.51 32.78 7.87
CA ARG A 294 -15.61 32.74 9.03
C ARG A 294 -16.35 33.24 10.27
N GLY A 295 -16.23 32.52 11.37
CA GLY A 295 -16.94 32.80 12.62
C GLY A 295 -18.29 32.10 12.78
N GLU A 296 -18.81 31.44 11.74
CA GLU A 296 -19.98 30.56 11.89
C GLU A 296 -19.59 29.28 12.66
N GLY A 297 -20.49 28.73 13.47
CA GLY A 297 -20.24 27.51 14.25
C GLY A 297 -19.75 26.34 13.39
N ARG A 298 -20.31 26.16 12.18
CA ARG A 298 -19.86 25.15 11.21
C ARG A 298 -18.41 25.33 10.79
N TRP A 299 -17.96 26.57 10.62
CA TRP A 299 -16.57 26.87 10.28
C TRP A 299 -15.64 26.47 11.42
N TYR A 300 -15.97 26.80 12.68
CA TYR A 300 -15.18 26.39 13.84
C TYR A 300 -15.08 24.87 13.97
N TRP A 301 -16.18 24.14 13.77
CA TRP A 301 -16.18 22.67 13.81
C TRP A 301 -15.26 22.06 12.74
N LEU A 302 -15.34 22.55 11.50
CA LEU A 302 -14.50 22.07 10.40
C LEU A 302 -13.00 22.38 10.64
N GLN A 303 -12.69 23.57 11.17
CA GLN A 303 -11.31 23.93 11.52
C GLN A 303 -10.78 23.11 12.69
N ALA A 304 -11.59 22.92 13.74
CA ALA A 304 -11.22 22.12 14.91
C ALA A 304 -10.94 20.66 14.50
N MET A 305 -11.82 20.06 13.69
CA MET A 305 -11.61 18.71 13.16
C MET A 305 -10.31 18.62 12.36
N SER A 306 -10.07 19.56 11.43
CA SER A 306 -8.84 19.60 10.64
C SER A 306 -7.60 19.74 11.51
N PHE A 307 -7.65 20.58 12.55
CA PHE A 307 -6.55 20.77 13.49
C PHE A 307 -6.27 19.52 14.34
N VAL A 308 -7.31 18.83 14.83
CA VAL A 308 -7.14 17.55 15.55
C VAL A 308 -6.50 16.51 14.65
N CYS A 309 -6.95 16.39 13.40
CA CYS A 309 -6.34 15.48 12.42
C CYS A 309 -4.88 15.85 12.11
N LEU A 310 -4.53 17.15 12.09
CA LEU A 310 -3.14 17.59 11.94
C LEU A 310 -2.29 17.09 13.10
N LEU A 311 -2.75 17.26 14.33
CA LEU A 311 -2.03 16.80 15.52
C LEU A 311 -1.82 15.28 15.51
N ILE A 312 -2.85 14.52 15.10
CA ILE A 312 -2.75 13.06 14.94
C ILE A 312 -1.71 12.70 13.86
N SER A 313 -1.75 13.35 12.70
CA SER A 313 -0.75 13.15 11.63
C SER A 313 0.67 13.47 12.08
N LEU A 314 0.88 14.57 12.82
CA LEU A 314 2.19 14.92 13.36
C LEU A 314 2.68 13.88 14.35
N ALA A 315 1.82 13.45 15.28
CA ALA A 315 2.17 12.44 16.27
C ALA A 315 2.47 11.08 15.61
N ALA A 316 1.66 10.65 14.65
CA ALA A 316 1.89 9.43 13.88
C ALA A 316 3.18 9.48 13.06
N SER A 317 3.52 10.65 12.49
CA SER A 317 4.80 10.85 11.80
C SER A 317 5.98 10.68 12.75
N ILE A 318 5.89 11.24 13.97
CA ILE A 318 6.93 11.09 15.00
C ILE A 318 7.11 9.61 15.38
N GLY A 319 6.02 8.89 15.65
CA GLY A 319 6.08 7.46 15.98
C GLY A 319 6.71 6.63 14.86
N SER A 320 6.34 6.93 13.61
CA SER A 320 6.87 6.21 12.44
C SER A 320 8.36 6.49 12.19
N VAL A 321 8.78 7.76 12.32
CA VAL A 321 10.21 8.12 12.21
C VAL A 321 11.02 7.50 13.33
N GLN A 322 10.50 7.48 14.57
CA GLN A 322 11.18 6.85 15.70
C GLN A 322 11.39 5.34 15.44
N ASP A 323 10.39 4.64 14.92
CA ASP A 323 10.49 3.22 14.59
C ASP A 323 11.49 2.97 13.45
N ILE A 324 11.48 3.81 12.39
CA ILE A 324 12.50 3.75 11.32
C ILE A 324 13.91 3.94 11.90
N VAL A 325 14.13 4.97 12.71
CA VAL A 325 15.45 5.26 13.30
C VAL A 325 15.89 4.15 14.24
N HIS A 326 14.97 3.56 15.01
CA HIS A 326 15.28 2.43 15.88
C HIS A 326 15.72 1.21 15.07
N ASN A 327 14.94 0.83 14.05
CA ASN A 327 15.25 -0.32 13.21
C ASN A 327 16.50 -0.11 12.34
N LEU A 328 16.81 1.11 11.93
CA LEU A 328 18.05 1.43 11.20
C LEU A 328 19.31 1.20 12.02
N LYS A 329 19.26 1.31 13.36
CA LYS A 329 20.43 1.05 14.22
C LYS A 329 20.85 -0.42 14.23
N THR A 330 19.90 -1.31 13.99
CA THR A 330 20.11 -2.76 13.99
C THR A 330 20.15 -3.35 12.58
N ALA A 331 19.68 -2.60 11.58
CA ALA A 331 19.71 -3.02 10.19
C ALA A 331 21.14 -3.02 9.63
N THR A 332 21.55 -4.17 9.09
CA THR A 332 22.69 -4.27 8.17
C THR A 332 22.15 -4.10 6.75
N PRO A 333 22.36 -2.93 6.10
CA PRO A 333 22.05 -2.82 4.69
C PRO A 333 23.05 -3.72 3.95
N PHE A 334 22.52 -4.82 3.38
CA PHE A 334 23.20 -5.86 2.60
C PHE A 334 23.90 -6.96 3.40
#